data_AF-A0A832W3V7-F1
#
_entry.id   AF-A0A832W3V7-F1
#
_cell.length_a   1.000
_cell.length_b   1.000
_cell.length_c   1.000
_cell.angle_alpha   90.00
_cell.angle_beta   90.00
_cell.angle_gamma   90.00
#
_symmetry.space_group_name_H-M   'P 1'
#
loop_
_entity.id
_entity.type
_entity.pdbx_description
1 polymer ?
#
loop_
_entity_poly.entity_id
_entity_poly.type
_entity_poly.pdbx_seq_one_letter_code
_entity_poly.pdbx_strand_id
1 'polypeptide(L)'
;MNRVAQVVLEGNMNGIIVGGAGNIIKDSVVKNNRNDGVAIYGRNNVVANCYIITNGYSVKLLEADLSELHDNYIARNERGILVDRSDDVRVYNNRVEDNVYGLFLLNLNRALIYNNSENVKIGGAKAVWSVGPAPGTNILGGGVVGGNVWISPDGRGHSQRCPPRRDVPEICETPYVIDGNNVDKAPLAYPGPASKGGAWLLLGLSLAAVLIVFIILSRRRAEVLRRRDGKNLYTVWSLGRNVCSSEEAASI
;
A
#
# COMPACT_ATOMS: atom_id res chain seq x y z
N MET A 1 7.17 -2.65 -19.74
CA MET A 1 6.09 -1.80 -19.19
C MET A 1 4.74 -2.49 -19.40
N ASN A 2 4.20 -3.03 -18.31
CA ASN A 2 2.86 -3.62 -18.24
C ASN A 2 1.91 -2.67 -17.49
N ARG A 3 0.62 -2.71 -17.82
CA ARG A 3 -0.42 -2.00 -17.06
C ARG A 3 -1.48 -3.00 -16.62
N VAL A 4 -1.53 -3.29 -15.33
CA VAL A 4 -2.54 -4.13 -14.69
C VAL A 4 -3.47 -3.21 -13.91
N ALA A 5 -4.74 -3.13 -14.33
CA ALA A 5 -5.70 -2.26 -13.66
C ALA A 5 -7.09 -2.88 -13.61
N GLN A 6 -7.86 -2.57 -12.56
CA GLN A 6 -9.26 -2.97 -12.44
C GLN A 6 -9.46 -4.49 -12.54
N VAL A 7 -8.59 -5.25 -11.86
CA VAL A 7 -8.67 -6.71 -11.76
C VAL A 7 -9.08 -7.15 -10.36
N VAL A 8 -9.69 -8.33 -10.29
CA VAL A 8 -9.96 -9.06 -9.04
C VAL A 8 -9.25 -10.40 -9.16
N LEU A 9 -8.26 -10.66 -8.31
CA LEU A 9 -7.50 -11.90 -8.26
C LEU A 9 -7.65 -12.54 -6.90
N GLU A 10 -8.19 -13.75 -6.87
CA GLU A 10 -8.56 -14.45 -5.64
C GLU A 10 -8.26 -15.95 -5.69
N GLY A 11 -7.76 -16.50 -4.57
CA GLY A 11 -7.65 -17.95 -4.39
C GLY A 11 -6.52 -18.62 -5.17
N ASN A 12 -5.50 -17.87 -5.60
CA ASN A 12 -4.40 -18.38 -6.41
C ASN A 12 -3.17 -18.73 -5.55
N MET A 13 -2.16 -19.36 -6.18
CA MET A 13 -0.85 -19.49 -5.55
C MET A 13 -0.21 -18.12 -5.33
N ASN A 14 -0.19 -17.28 -6.36
CA ASN A 14 0.25 -15.88 -6.34
C ASN A 14 -0.81 -15.00 -7.02
N GLY A 15 -0.92 -13.74 -6.62
CA GLY A 15 -1.78 -12.74 -7.27
C GLY A 15 -1.12 -12.18 -8.53
N ILE A 16 -0.42 -11.06 -8.40
CA ILE A 16 0.26 -10.36 -9.50
C ILE A 16 1.77 -10.50 -9.33
N ILE A 17 2.44 -10.99 -10.36
CA ILE A 17 3.91 -10.99 -10.43
C ILE A 17 4.32 -10.22 -11.66
N VAL A 18 5.18 -9.21 -11.50
CA VAL A 18 5.74 -8.45 -12.61
C VAL A 18 7.25 -8.33 -12.50
N GLY A 19 7.91 -8.47 -13.64
CA GLY A 19 9.34 -8.24 -13.81
C GLY A 19 9.63 -6.98 -14.63
N GLY A 20 10.86 -6.47 -14.51
CA GLY A 20 11.36 -5.35 -15.30
C GLY A 20 10.85 -3.98 -14.83
N ALA A 21 10.86 -3.01 -15.74
CA ALA A 21 10.64 -1.60 -15.40
C ALA A 21 9.39 -0.97 -16.00
N GLY A 22 8.90 0.06 -15.30
CA GLY A 22 7.80 0.92 -15.74
C GLY A 22 6.42 0.27 -15.63
N ASN A 23 6.26 -0.81 -14.87
CA ASN A 23 4.97 -1.46 -14.69
C ASN A 23 4.08 -0.66 -13.75
N ILE A 24 2.77 -0.67 -14.02
CA ILE A 24 1.77 0.00 -13.21
C ILE A 24 0.71 -1.02 -12.82
N ILE A 25 0.52 -1.22 -11.53
CA ILE A 25 -0.54 -2.03 -10.93
C ILE A 25 -1.45 -1.10 -10.17
N LYS A 26 -2.73 -1.01 -10.55
CA LYS A 26 -3.63 -0.08 -9.87
C LYS A 26 -5.10 -0.47 -9.82
N ASP A 27 -5.87 0.18 -8.95
CA ASP A 27 -7.34 0.07 -8.91
C ASP A 27 -7.82 -1.40 -8.83
N SER A 28 -7.10 -2.26 -8.11
CA SER A 28 -7.27 -3.71 -8.18
C SER A 28 -7.48 -4.35 -6.81
N VAL A 29 -8.12 -5.52 -6.80
CA VAL A 29 -8.36 -6.32 -5.59
C VAL A 29 -7.59 -7.62 -5.70
N VAL A 30 -6.71 -7.88 -4.74
CA VAL A 30 -5.86 -9.07 -4.71
C VAL A 30 -5.99 -9.73 -3.34
N LYS A 31 -6.68 -10.87 -3.27
CA LYS A 31 -7.06 -11.46 -1.99
C LYS A 31 -6.93 -12.97 -1.91
N ASN A 32 -6.76 -13.49 -0.70
CA ASN A 32 -6.80 -14.94 -0.45
C ASN A 32 -5.83 -15.75 -1.31
N ASN A 33 -4.65 -15.20 -1.65
CA ASN A 33 -3.62 -15.94 -2.38
C ASN A 33 -2.62 -16.58 -1.40
N ARG A 34 -2.14 -17.78 -1.72
CA ARG A 34 -1.34 -18.57 -0.79
C ARG A 34 0.01 -17.92 -0.45
N ASN A 35 0.68 -17.35 -1.44
CA ASN A 35 2.01 -16.75 -1.31
C ASN A 35 1.93 -15.22 -1.49
N ASP A 36 2.42 -14.69 -2.61
CA ASP A 36 2.49 -13.26 -2.86
C ASP A 36 1.14 -12.71 -3.39
N GLY A 37 0.65 -11.61 -2.81
CA GLY A 37 -0.42 -10.81 -3.39
C GLY A 37 0.10 -10.06 -4.61
N VAL A 38 1.08 -9.19 -4.42
CA VAL A 38 1.78 -8.46 -5.48
C VAL A 38 3.29 -8.62 -5.28
N ALA A 39 3.99 -9.17 -6.26
CA ALA A 39 5.46 -9.23 -6.27
C ALA A 39 6.02 -8.48 -7.47
N ILE A 40 7.00 -7.62 -7.20
CA ILE A 40 7.71 -6.80 -8.19
C ILE A 40 9.19 -7.13 -8.15
N TYR A 41 9.72 -7.47 -9.31
CA TYR A 41 11.13 -7.72 -9.55
C TYR A 41 11.64 -6.70 -10.57
N GLY A 42 12.35 -5.67 -10.10
CA GLY A 42 12.88 -4.61 -10.96
C GLY A 42 12.34 -3.22 -10.67
N ARG A 43 13.00 -2.23 -11.25
CA ARG A 43 12.91 -0.79 -10.92
C ARG A 43 11.73 -0.02 -11.55
N ASN A 44 11.41 1.13 -10.98
CA ASN A 44 10.50 2.14 -11.51
C ASN A 44 9.09 1.57 -11.77
N ASN A 45 8.53 0.91 -10.77
CA ASN A 45 7.18 0.35 -10.82
C ASN A 45 6.25 1.09 -9.87
N VAL A 46 4.95 1.10 -10.17
CA VAL A 46 3.93 1.75 -9.35
C VAL A 46 2.87 0.76 -8.93
N VAL A 47 2.55 0.72 -7.63
CA VAL A 47 1.41 -0.01 -7.08
C VAL A 47 0.51 0.98 -6.34
N ALA A 48 -0.68 1.21 -6.87
CA ALA A 48 -1.52 2.30 -6.39
C ALA A 48 -3.01 1.95 -6.26
N ASN A 49 -3.68 2.42 -5.22
CA ASN A 49 -5.13 2.25 -5.05
C ASN A 49 -5.57 0.77 -5.16
N CYS A 50 -4.78 -0.14 -4.59
CA CYS A 50 -5.10 -1.57 -4.54
C CYS A 50 -5.60 -1.98 -3.16
N TYR A 51 -6.46 -2.99 -3.15
CA TYR A 51 -6.95 -3.65 -1.94
C TYR A 51 -6.34 -5.05 -1.85
N ILE A 52 -5.30 -5.21 -1.02
CA ILE A 52 -4.43 -6.40 -0.99
C ILE A 52 -4.53 -7.07 0.38
N ILE A 53 -5.34 -8.12 0.48
CA ILE A 53 -5.72 -8.70 1.78
C ILE A 53 -5.64 -10.22 1.86
N THR A 54 -5.35 -10.74 3.05
CA THR A 54 -5.39 -12.20 3.31
C THR A 54 -4.48 -13.00 2.36
N ASN A 55 -3.29 -12.48 2.06
CA ASN A 55 -2.24 -13.19 1.33
C ASN A 55 -1.12 -13.59 2.30
N GLY A 56 -0.22 -14.49 1.87
CA GLY A 56 1.00 -14.77 2.64
C GLY A 56 1.87 -13.52 2.74
N TYR A 57 2.55 -13.15 1.65
CA TYR A 57 3.17 -11.84 1.48
C TYR A 57 2.18 -10.93 0.75
N SER A 58 1.88 -9.74 1.24
CA SER A 58 0.94 -8.83 0.56
C SER A 58 1.61 -8.16 -0.63
N VAL A 59 2.66 -7.37 -0.37
CA VAL A 59 3.44 -6.66 -1.38
C VAL A 59 4.91 -6.95 -1.15
N LYS A 60 5.58 -7.48 -2.18
CA LYS A 60 7.02 -7.74 -2.20
C LYS A 60 7.69 -6.92 -3.29
N LEU A 61 8.64 -6.08 -2.91
CA LEU A 61 9.49 -5.29 -3.78
C LEU A 61 10.93 -5.81 -3.66
N LEU A 62 11.46 -6.38 -4.75
CA LEU A 62 12.84 -6.90 -4.81
C LEU A 62 13.57 -6.25 -5.98
N GLU A 63 14.77 -5.70 -5.72
CA GLU A 63 15.53 -4.96 -6.75
C GLU A 63 14.69 -3.87 -7.42
N ALA A 64 13.86 -3.21 -6.61
CA ALA A 64 12.73 -2.42 -7.04
C ALA A 64 12.99 -0.92 -6.93
N ASP A 65 14.19 -0.50 -7.30
CA ASP A 65 14.62 0.89 -7.19
C ASP A 65 13.62 1.86 -7.80
N LEU A 66 13.47 3.07 -7.23
CA LEU A 66 12.59 4.12 -7.75
C LEU A 66 11.11 3.72 -7.84
N SER A 67 10.69 2.64 -7.19
CA SER A 67 9.29 2.21 -7.19
C SER A 67 8.46 2.97 -6.17
N GLU A 68 7.18 3.11 -6.46
CA GLU A 68 6.21 3.80 -5.62
C GLU A 68 5.06 2.88 -5.22
N LEU A 69 4.74 2.91 -3.93
CA LEU A 69 3.61 2.20 -3.34
C LEU A 69 2.74 3.22 -2.63
N HIS A 70 1.53 3.49 -3.15
CA HIS A 70 0.69 4.52 -2.56
C HIS A 70 -0.82 4.32 -2.64
N ASP A 71 -1.55 4.93 -1.71
CA ASP A 71 -3.01 4.86 -1.62
C ASP A 71 -3.55 3.41 -1.54
N ASN A 72 -2.76 2.45 -1.07
CA ASN A 72 -3.18 1.06 -0.97
C ASN A 72 -3.78 0.75 0.39
N TYR A 73 -4.71 -0.22 0.41
CA TYR A 73 -5.18 -0.85 1.64
C TYR A 73 -4.61 -2.27 1.72
N ILE A 74 -3.75 -2.50 2.71
CA ILE A 74 -2.96 -3.72 2.88
C ILE A 74 -3.24 -4.30 4.26
N ALA A 75 -4.02 -5.39 4.33
CA ALA A 75 -4.44 -5.90 5.63
C ALA A 75 -4.58 -7.42 5.74
N ARG A 76 -4.44 -7.94 6.96
CA ARG A 76 -4.65 -9.36 7.28
C ARG A 76 -3.73 -10.32 6.51
N ASN A 77 -2.52 -9.88 6.19
CA ASN A 77 -1.49 -10.71 5.54
C ASN A 77 -0.46 -11.21 6.57
N GLU A 78 0.26 -12.29 6.27
CA GLU A 78 1.37 -12.75 7.12
C GLU A 78 2.49 -11.69 7.13
N ARG A 79 2.79 -11.10 5.97
CA ARG A 79 3.67 -9.93 5.84
C ARG A 79 2.97 -8.90 4.99
N GLY A 80 2.88 -7.66 5.46
CA GLY A 80 2.27 -6.54 4.73
C GLY A 80 3.15 -6.15 3.55
N ILE A 81 4.10 -5.24 3.76
CA ILE A 81 5.00 -4.75 2.73
C ILE A 81 6.43 -5.24 3.05
N LEU A 82 7.04 -5.96 2.11
CA LEU A 82 8.45 -6.30 2.12
C LEU A 82 9.16 -5.50 1.04
N VAL A 83 10.19 -4.75 1.41
CA VAL A 83 11.11 -4.11 0.48
C VAL A 83 12.52 -4.61 0.76
N ASP A 84 13.16 -5.19 -0.26
CA ASP A 84 14.49 -5.77 -0.15
C ASP A 84 15.37 -5.37 -1.34
N ARG A 85 16.66 -5.16 -1.06
CA ARG A 85 17.72 -4.81 -2.03
C ARG A 85 17.26 -3.75 -3.03
N SER A 86 16.77 -2.62 -2.52
CA SER A 86 16.18 -1.56 -3.34
C SER A 86 16.63 -0.18 -2.88
N ASP A 87 16.62 0.81 -3.77
CA ASP A 87 16.98 2.20 -3.51
C ASP A 87 15.93 3.21 -4.01
N ASP A 88 15.79 4.33 -3.30
CA ASP A 88 14.88 5.43 -3.64
C ASP A 88 13.40 5.01 -3.78
N VAL A 89 12.95 4.05 -2.95
CA VAL A 89 11.55 3.61 -2.91
C VAL A 89 10.70 4.64 -2.15
N ARG A 90 9.48 4.90 -2.64
CA ARG A 90 8.49 5.74 -1.94
C ARG A 90 7.30 4.91 -1.49
N VAL A 91 6.99 4.97 -0.20
CA VAL A 91 5.82 4.30 0.39
C VAL A 91 4.98 5.36 1.10
N TYR A 92 3.83 5.72 0.56
CA TYR A 92 3.03 6.81 1.12
C TYR A 92 1.53 6.64 0.97
N ASN A 93 0.75 7.25 1.87
CA ASN A 93 -0.73 7.17 1.85
C ASN A 93 -1.28 5.73 1.94
N ASN A 94 -0.51 4.75 2.42
CA ASN A 94 -0.99 3.38 2.54
C ASN A 94 -1.62 3.16 3.90
N ARG A 95 -2.75 2.45 3.90
CA ARG A 95 -3.36 1.93 5.11
C ARG A 95 -2.92 0.47 5.31
N VAL A 96 -1.97 0.26 6.21
CA VAL A 96 -1.41 -1.05 6.55
C VAL A 96 -1.89 -1.46 7.95
N GLU A 97 -2.71 -2.50 8.06
CA GLU A 97 -3.32 -2.90 9.34
C GLU A 97 -3.52 -4.41 9.47
N ASP A 98 -3.59 -4.94 10.69
CA ASP A 98 -3.84 -6.36 10.97
C ASP A 98 -2.91 -7.36 10.25
N ASN A 99 -1.71 -6.93 9.85
CA ASN A 99 -0.66 -7.83 9.33
C ASN A 99 0.23 -8.29 10.48
N VAL A 100 0.79 -9.51 10.42
CA VAL A 100 1.72 -9.97 11.48
C VAL A 100 2.98 -9.09 11.49
N TYR A 101 3.44 -8.69 10.32
CA TYR A 101 4.44 -7.63 10.12
C TYR A 101 3.87 -6.59 9.17
N GLY A 102 3.78 -5.31 9.56
CA GLY A 102 3.22 -4.25 8.71
C GLY A 102 4.15 -3.89 7.56
N LEU A 103 5.28 -3.28 7.88
CA LEU A 103 6.32 -2.91 6.94
C LEU A 103 7.66 -3.55 7.36
N PHE A 104 8.29 -4.27 6.44
CA PHE A 104 9.57 -4.93 6.64
C PHE A 104 10.58 -4.48 5.58
N LEU A 105 11.65 -3.84 6.03
CA LEU A 105 12.66 -3.20 5.20
C LEU A 105 14.01 -3.92 5.39
N LEU A 106 14.60 -4.39 4.29
CA LEU A 106 15.88 -5.09 4.24
C LEU A 106 16.78 -4.45 3.17
N ASN A 107 18.08 -4.33 3.45
CA ASN A 107 19.10 -3.92 2.47
C ASN A 107 18.70 -2.67 1.65
N LEU A 108 18.26 -1.62 2.33
CA LEU A 108 17.76 -0.37 1.75
C LEU A 108 18.70 0.78 2.06
N ASN A 109 19.17 1.53 1.05
CA ASN A 109 19.97 2.74 1.29
C ASN A 109 19.12 4.00 1.45
N ARG A 110 18.07 4.15 0.63
CA ARG A 110 17.19 5.32 0.64
C ARG A 110 15.73 4.91 0.43
N ALA A 111 14.86 5.32 1.34
CA ALA A 111 13.42 5.25 1.16
C ALA A 111 12.75 6.48 1.77
N LEU A 112 11.62 6.89 1.20
CA LEU A 112 10.76 7.93 1.75
C LEU A 112 9.41 7.31 2.13
N ILE A 113 9.09 7.35 3.42
CA ILE A 113 7.95 6.63 4.02
C ILE A 113 7.15 7.61 4.87
N TYR A 114 5.96 8.01 4.42
CA TYR A 114 5.16 9.01 5.12
C TYR A 114 3.66 8.83 4.88
N ASN A 115 2.84 9.34 5.79
CA ASN A 115 1.39 9.26 5.72
C ASN A 115 0.87 7.81 5.58
N ASN A 116 1.50 6.83 6.24
CA ASN A 116 1.01 5.45 6.29
C ASN A 116 0.48 5.11 7.69
N SER A 117 -0.50 4.21 7.78
CA SER A 117 -0.89 3.61 9.07
C SER A 117 -0.04 2.39 9.24
N GLU A 118 0.70 2.27 10.33
CA GLU A 118 1.69 1.21 10.42
C GLU A 118 1.78 0.52 11.77
N ASN A 119 2.12 -0.77 11.67
CA ASN A 119 2.82 -1.54 12.70
C ASN A 119 4.17 -1.96 12.08
N VAL A 120 5.16 -1.07 12.12
CA VAL A 120 6.46 -1.27 11.44
C VAL A 120 7.34 -2.26 12.20
N LYS A 121 8.00 -3.17 11.47
CA LYS A 121 9.16 -3.92 11.96
C LYS A 121 10.37 -3.66 11.04
N ILE A 122 11.35 -2.90 11.52
CA ILE A 122 12.57 -2.59 10.75
C ILE A 122 13.61 -3.71 10.92
N GLY A 123 14.22 -4.15 9.80
CA GLY A 123 15.29 -5.16 9.78
C GLY A 123 16.61 -4.64 9.23
N GLY A 124 17.12 -3.51 9.75
CA GLY A 124 18.43 -2.98 9.34
C GLY A 124 18.39 -2.13 8.07
N ALA A 125 17.37 -1.28 7.93
CA ALA A 125 17.26 -0.30 6.86
C ALA A 125 17.37 1.13 7.40
N LYS A 126 17.78 2.08 6.56
CA LYS A 126 17.71 3.52 6.87
C LYS A 126 16.71 4.18 5.92
N ALA A 127 15.73 4.87 6.47
CA ALA A 127 14.71 5.58 5.70
C ALA A 127 14.42 6.98 6.26
N VAL A 128 13.82 7.81 5.43
CA VAL A 128 13.21 9.08 5.83
C VAL A 128 11.74 8.82 6.10
N TRP A 129 11.30 9.06 7.34
CA TRP A 129 9.97 8.67 7.83
C TRP A 129 8.93 9.79 7.84
N SER A 130 9.26 10.94 7.27
CA SER A 130 8.39 12.12 7.28
C SER A 130 8.77 13.11 6.21
N VAL A 131 7.79 13.84 5.71
CA VAL A 131 7.98 15.10 4.99
C VAL A 131 7.74 16.30 5.93
N GLY A 132 8.13 17.49 5.50
CA GLY A 132 7.72 18.72 6.20
C GLY A 132 6.19 18.86 6.19
N PRO A 133 5.56 19.33 7.28
CA PRO A 133 4.12 19.53 7.31
C PRO A 133 3.63 20.35 6.12
N ALA A 134 2.70 19.81 5.35
CA ALA A 134 2.20 20.42 4.13
C ALA A 134 0.69 20.19 3.96
N PRO A 135 -0.06 21.12 3.34
CA PRO A 135 -1.46 20.91 3.02
C PRO A 135 -1.66 19.62 2.20
N GLY A 136 -2.59 18.78 2.62
CA GLY A 136 -2.92 17.52 1.96
C GLY A 136 -3.73 16.59 2.85
N THR A 137 -4.62 15.78 2.26
CA THR A 137 -5.42 14.83 3.04
C THR A 137 -4.53 13.73 3.61
N ASN A 138 -4.44 13.65 4.94
CA ASN A 138 -3.74 12.56 5.60
C ASN A 138 -4.64 11.33 5.78
N ILE A 139 -4.03 10.19 6.12
CA ILE A 139 -4.76 8.93 6.30
C ILE A 139 -5.72 8.90 7.50
N LEU A 140 -5.66 9.89 8.39
CA LEU A 140 -6.63 10.12 9.46
C LEU A 140 -7.79 11.03 9.01
N GLY A 141 -7.79 11.48 7.74
CA GLY A 141 -8.79 12.38 7.17
C GLY A 141 -8.56 13.86 7.48
N GLY A 142 -7.45 14.23 8.12
CA GLY A 142 -7.04 15.61 8.37
C GLY A 142 -6.45 16.30 7.13
N GLY A 143 -6.29 17.62 7.19
CA GLY A 143 -5.88 18.45 6.04
C GLY A 143 -4.38 18.69 5.90
N VAL A 144 -3.54 18.04 6.71
CA VAL A 144 -2.08 18.20 6.68
C VAL A 144 -1.40 16.84 6.67
N VAL A 145 -0.46 16.65 5.74
CA VAL A 145 0.45 15.50 5.70
C VAL A 145 1.77 15.84 6.39
N GLY A 146 2.43 14.84 6.96
CA GLY A 146 3.73 14.99 7.61
C GLY A 146 4.45 13.64 7.65
N GLY A 147 4.31 12.92 8.76
CA GLY A 147 4.84 11.59 9.00
C GLY A 147 3.77 10.51 8.95
N ASN A 148 4.02 9.42 9.66
CA ASN A 148 3.15 8.24 9.72
C ASN A 148 2.27 8.25 10.97
N VAL A 149 1.32 7.31 11.04
CA VAL A 149 0.48 7.07 12.22
C VAL A 149 1.01 5.87 12.99
N TRP A 150 1.31 6.08 14.27
CA TRP A 150 1.84 5.09 15.20
C TRP A 150 0.80 4.78 16.28
N ILE A 151 -0.07 3.82 15.99
CA ILE A 151 -1.17 3.41 16.87
C ILE A 151 -0.91 1.99 17.39
N SER A 152 -1.46 1.66 18.57
CA SER A 152 -1.43 0.29 19.09
C SER A 152 -2.83 -0.16 19.51
N PRO A 153 -3.12 -1.48 19.48
CA PRO A 153 -4.44 -2.00 19.86
C PRO A 153 -4.88 -1.64 21.28
N ASP A 154 -3.93 -1.46 22.20
CA ASP A 154 -4.17 -1.07 23.58
C ASP A 154 -4.30 0.45 23.80
N GLY A 155 -4.34 1.24 22.71
CA GLY A 155 -4.51 2.68 22.77
C GLY A 155 -3.29 3.44 23.29
N ARG A 156 -2.09 2.84 23.17
CA ARG A 156 -0.84 3.41 23.69
C ARG A 156 0.18 3.81 22.63
N GLY A 157 -0.18 3.76 21.36
CA GLY A 157 0.69 4.20 20.28
C GLY A 157 1.06 5.68 20.42
N HIS A 158 2.23 6.05 19.91
CA HIS A 158 2.75 7.42 19.99
C HIS A 158 1.74 8.44 19.46
N SER A 159 1.16 8.20 18.28
CA SER A 159 0.15 9.07 17.69
C SER A 159 -1.09 9.22 18.57
N GLN A 160 -1.42 8.22 19.41
CA GLN A 160 -2.58 8.24 20.30
C GLN A 160 -2.33 9.01 21.60
N ARG A 161 -1.07 9.18 21.99
CA ARG A 161 -0.68 9.78 23.29
C ARG A 161 0.07 11.09 23.15
N CYS A 162 0.64 11.38 21.97
CA CYS A 162 1.38 12.61 21.76
C CYS A 162 0.46 13.83 21.88
N PRO A 163 0.90 14.90 22.56
CA PRO A 163 0.27 16.20 22.41
C PRO A 163 0.36 16.67 20.95
N PRO A 164 -0.69 17.29 20.40
CA PRO A 164 -0.61 17.92 19.08
C PRO A 164 0.24 19.19 19.13
N ARG A 165 0.93 19.51 18.03
CA ARG A 165 1.62 20.79 17.86
C ARG A 165 0.63 21.95 17.92
N ARG A 166 1.07 23.08 18.48
CA ARG A 166 0.24 24.29 18.59
C ARG A 166 -0.05 24.94 17.23
N ASP A 167 0.91 24.89 16.31
CA ASP A 167 0.82 25.52 14.99
C ASP A 167 0.17 24.60 13.95
N VAL A 168 0.28 23.28 14.12
CA VAL A 168 -0.27 22.27 13.21
C VAL A 168 -0.86 21.10 14.03
N PRO A 169 -2.11 21.21 14.52
CA PRO A 169 -2.69 20.23 15.45
C PRO A 169 -2.78 18.79 14.92
N GLU A 170 -2.68 18.57 13.61
CA GLU A 170 -2.63 17.25 12.98
C GLU A 170 -1.28 16.53 13.15
N ILE A 171 -0.24 17.20 13.67
CA ILE A 171 1.11 16.65 13.86
C ILE A 171 1.43 16.59 15.35
N CYS A 172 2.05 15.49 15.80
CA CYS A 172 2.58 15.35 17.15
C CYS A 172 3.66 16.39 17.45
N GLU A 173 3.68 16.91 18.68
CA GLU A 173 4.73 17.82 19.17
C GLU A 173 6.11 17.15 19.21
N THR A 174 6.14 15.84 19.47
CA THR A 174 7.37 15.06 19.60
C THR A 174 7.55 14.09 18.44
N PRO A 175 8.81 13.91 17.97
CA PRO A 175 9.14 12.90 16.97
C PRO A 175 8.95 11.49 17.53
N TYR A 176 8.74 10.52 16.66
CA TYR A 176 8.72 9.11 17.02
C TYR A 176 10.03 8.44 16.62
N VAL A 177 10.79 7.97 17.62
CA VAL A 177 12.05 7.26 17.41
C VAL A 177 11.75 5.78 17.24
N ILE A 178 12.00 5.24 16.04
CA ILE A 178 11.74 3.84 15.72
C ILE A 178 12.96 3.00 16.14
N ASP A 179 14.16 3.48 15.81
CA ASP A 179 15.45 2.96 16.27
C ASP A 179 16.53 4.05 16.21
N GLY A 180 17.80 3.70 16.42
CA GLY A 180 18.93 4.64 16.43
C GLY A 180 19.21 5.35 15.09
N ASN A 181 18.68 4.86 13.98
CA ASN A 181 18.87 5.40 12.62
C ASN A 181 17.57 5.90 11.98
N ASN A 182 16.41 5.57 12.56
CA ASN A 182 15.09 5.79 11.98
C ASN A 182 14.20 6.59 12.93
N VAL A 183 13.89 7.82 12.52
CA VAL A 183 13.04 8.74 13.28
C VAL A 183 12.01 9.37 12.35
N ASP A 184 10.74 9.24 12.73
CA ASP A 184 9.64 10.02 12.17
C ASP A 184 9.61 11.40 12.86
N LYS A 185 9.92 12.44 12.10
CA LYS A 185 10.05 13.80 12.65
C LYS A 185 8.73 14.57 12.70
N ALA A 186 7.68 14.07 12.05
CA ALA A 186 6.38 14.72 12.04
C ALA A 186 5.24 13.70 12.17
N PRO A 187 5.23 12.83 13.20
CA PRO A 187 4.19 11.82 13.33
C PRO A 187 2.79 12.46 13.33
N LEU A 188 1.81 11.81 12.73
CA LEU A 188 0.44 12.32 12.72
C LEU A 188 -0.18 12.18 14.12
N ALA A 189 -0.79 13.24 14.63
CA ALA A 189 -1.51 13.22 15.89
C ALA A 189 -2.90 12.58 15.68
N TYR A 190 -3.18 11.53 16.43
CA TYR A 190 -4.49 10.88 16.38
C TYR A 190 -5.51 11.76 17.10
N PRO A 191 -6.61 12.18 16.44
CA PRO A 191 -7.47 13.21 16.98
C PRO A 191 -8.47 12.66 18.02
N GLY A 192 -8.35 11.37 18.40
CA GLY A 192 -9.20 10.69 19.37
C GLY A 192 -10.53 10.17 18.78
N PRO A 193 -11.32 9.40 19.55
CA PRO A 193 -12.59 8.85 19.08
C PRO A 193 -13.68 9.92 18.84
N ALA A 194 -13.54 11.11 19.43
CA ALA A 194 -14.56 12.15 19.47
C ALA A 194 -14.51 13.15 18.30
N SER A 195 -13.49 13.10 17.45
CA SER A 195 -13.31 14.03 16.33
C SER A 195 -13.65 13.33 15.01
N LYS A 196 -14.90 13.50 14.58
CA LYS A 196 -15.44 13.15 13.26
C LYS A 196 -15.29 11.66 12.85
N GLY A 197 -16.26 10.88 13.30
CA GLY A 197 -16.68 9.65 12.65
C GLY A 197 -15.88 8.44 13.08
N GLY A 198 -16.23 7.83 14.22
CA GLY A 198 -15.71 6.56 14.71
C GLY A 198 -15.96 5.33 13.81
N ALA A 199 -16.09 5.52 12.49
CA ALA A 199 -16.19 4.45 11.50
C ALA A 199 -14.83 4.01 10.95
N TRP A 200 -13.73 4.72 11.25
CA TRP A 200 -12.43 4.45 10.62
C TRP A 200 -11.88 3.06 10.90
N LEU A 201 -12.12 2.46 12.07
CA LEU A 201 -11.68 1.09 12.41
C LEU A 201 -12.54 -0.03 11.79
N LEU A 202 -13.65 0.28 11.10
CA LEU A 202 -14.58 -0.74 10.57
C LEU A 202 -14.78 -0.72 9.05
N LEU A 203 -14.18 0.24 8.32
CA LEU A 203 -14.54 0.46 6.91
C LEU A 203 -13.70 -0.31 5.87
N GLY A 204 -12.63 -1.02 6.26
CA GLY A 204 -11.81 -1.78 5.31
C GLY A 204 -12.63 -2.74 4.44
N LEU A 205 -13.48 -3.55 5.07
CA LEU A 205 -14.33 -4.51 4.35
C LEU A 205 -15.37 -3.86 3.42
N SER A 206 -15.87 -2.66 3.77
CA SER A 206 -16.83 -1.94 2.92
C SER A 206 -16.19 -1.35 1.65
N LEU A 207 -14.93 -0.90 1.71
CA LEU A 207 -14.26 -0.27 0.58
C LEU A 207 -13.87 -1.27 -0.51
N ALA A 208 -13.48 -2.49 -0.15
CA ALA A 208 -13.23 -3.56 -1.12
C ALA A 208 -14.47 -3.91 -1.93
N ALA A 209 -15.62 -4.06 -1.26
CA ALA A 209 -16.88 -4.38 -1.93
C ALA A 209 -17.29 -3.25 -2.89
N VAL A 210 -17.15 -2.00 -2.47
CA VAL A 210 -17.40 -0.83 -3.33
C VAL A 210 -16.48 -0.83 -4.54
N LEU A 211 -15.19 -1.08 -4.36
CA LEU A 211 -14.21 -1.16 -5.46
C LEU A 211 -14.54 -2.32 -6.42
N ILE A 212 -14.91 -3.49 -5.92
CA ILE A 212 -15.34 -4.63 -6.75
C ILE A 212 -16.57 -4.27 -7.58
N VAL A 213 -17.60 -3.66 -6.95
CA VAL A 213 -18.80 -3.21 -7.67
C VAL A 213 -18.42 -2.19 -8.74
N PHE A 214 -17.56 -1.23 -8.42
CA PHE A 214 -17.06 -0.26 -9.39
C PHE A 214 -16.35 -0.93 -10.57
N ILE A 215 -15.47 -1.91 -10.33
CA ILE A 215 -14.80 -2.70 -11.37
C ILE A 215 -15.81 -3.45 -12.25
N ILE A 216 -16.85 -4.04 -11.64
CA ILE A 216 -17.90 -4.74 -12.39
C ILE A 216 -18.67 -3.75 -13.27
N LEU A 217 -19.05 -2.59 -12.73
CA LEU A 217 -19.79 -1.56 -13.45
C LEU A 217 -18.96 -0.91 -14.58
N SER A 218 -17.67 -0.67 -14.35
CA SER A 218 -16.78 -0.10 -15.37
C SER A 218 -16.64 -1.03 -16.57
N ARG A 219 -16.50 -2.34 -16.33
CA ARG A 219 -16.47 -3.37 -17.39
C ARG A 219 -17.78 -3.44 -18.17
N ARG A 220 -18.92 -3.46 -17.47
CA ARG A 220 -20.25 -3.44 -18.11
C ARG A 220 -20.45 -2.19 -18.97
N ARG A 221 -20.05 -1.01 -18.49
CA ARG A 221 -20.15 0.24 -19.26
C ARG A 221 -19.29 0.19 -20.53
N ALA A 222 -18.07 -0.34 -20.44
CA ALA A 222 -17.20 -0.52 -21.60
C ALA A 222 -17.84 -1.46 -22.64
N GLU A 223 -18.48 -2.56 -22.22
CA GLU A 223 -19.22 -3.46 -23.11
C GLU A 223 -20.45 -2.80 -23.76
N VAL A 224 -21.21 -1.99 -23.02
CA VAL A 224 -22.39 -1.28 -23.56
C VAL A 224 -21.98 -0.21 -24.58
N LEU A 225 -20.91 0.55 -24.31
CA LEU A 225 -20.37 1.52 -25.27
C LEU A 225 -19.84 0.83 -26.53
N ARG A 226 -19.13 -0.31 -26.39
CA ARG A 226 -18.72 -1.16 -27.53
C ARG A 226 -19.90 -1.58 -28.41
N ARG A 227 -21.06 -1.89 -27.84
CA ARG A 227 -22.27 -2.26 -28.59
C ARG A 227 -22.94 -1.07 -29.30
N ARG A 228 -22.79 0.16 -28.80
CA ARG A 228 -23.39 1.37 -29.41
C ARG A 228 -22.62 1.90 -30.61
N ASP A 229 -21.29 1.81 -30.61
CA ASP A 229 -20.46 2.47 -31.61
C ASP A 229 -20.18 1.64 -32.87
N GLY A 230 -20.68 0.39 -32.95
CA GLY A 230 -20.66 -0.44 -34.17
C GLY A 230 -19.28 -0.75 -34.79
N LYS A 231 -18.19 -0.29 -34.17
CA LYS A 231 -16.82 -0.42 -34.65
C LYS A 231 -16.05 -1.42 -33.80
N ASN A 232 -15.79 -2.61 -34.37
CA ASN A 232 -14.79 -3.53 -33.85
C ASN A 232 -13.40 -2.92 -34.08
N LEU A 233 -12.85 -2.25 -33.06
CA LEU A 233 -11.46 -1.82 -32.99
C LEU A 233 -10.85 -2.37 -31.69
N TYR A 234 -9.77 -3.11 -31.88
CA TYR A 234 -9.02 -3.94 -30.93
C TYR A 234 -8.86 -3.37 -29.50
N THR A 235 -9.20 -4.18 -28.50
CA THR A 235 -8.28 -4.42 -27.38
C THR A 235 -8.53 -5.81 -26.79
N VAL A 236 -7.60 -6.72 -27.09
CA VAL A 236 -7.42 -7.96 -26.34
C VAL A 236 -6.92 -7.59 -24.94
N TRP A 237 -7.68 -7.97 -23.92
CA TRP A 237 -7.11 -8.74 -22.81
C TRP A 237 -8.08 -9.88 -22.58
N SER A 238 -7.75 -11.02 -23.19
CA SER A 238 -8.36 -12.29 -22.89
C SER A 238 -8.11 -12.60 -21.41
N LEU A 239 -9.15 -13.13 -20.75
CA LEU A 239 -8.94 -14.20 -19.80
C LEU A 239 -8.10 -15.27 -20.51
N GLY A 240 -6.80 -15.27 -20.25
CA GLY A 240 -5.85 -16.13 -20.92
C GLY A 240 -4.66 -16.34 -20.01
N ARG A 241 -4.70 -17.47 -19.30
CA ARG A 241 -3.56 -18.22 -18.74
C ARG A 241 -2.21 -17.56 -19.00
N ASN A 242 -1.70 -16.91 -17.96
CA ASN A 242 -0.30 -16.98 -17.51
C ASN A 242 -0.25 -16.26 -16.16
N VAL A 243 -0.89 -16.86 -15.16
CA VAL A 243 -0.26 -16.87 -13.83
C VAL A 243 0.97 -17.73 -14.06
N CYS A 244 2.17 -17.16 -14.07
CA CYS A 244 3.39 -17.95 -14.06
C CYS A 244 3.30 -18.90 -12.86
N SER A 245 3.11 -20.19 -13.12
CA SER A 245 3.42 -21.23 -12.17
C SER A 245 4.92 -21.14 -11.90
N SER A 246 5.27 -20.98 -10.63
CA SER A 246 6.65 -20.93 -10.17
C SER A 246 7.33 -22.29 -10.34
N GLU A 247 8.06 -22.46 -11.44
CA GLU A 247 9.19 -23.37 -11.57
C GLU A 247 10.27 -22.65 -12.38
N GLU A 248 11.05 -21.80 -11.71
CA GLU A 248 12.43 -21.41 -12.07
C GLU A 248 12.93 -20.34 -11.08
N ALA A 249 13.07 -20.75 -9.81
CA ALA A 249 13.90 -20.05 -8.83
C ALA A 249 14.73 -21.10 -8.08
N ALA A 250 15.50 -21.88 -8.85
CA ALA A 250 16.69 -22.56 -8.38
C ALA A 250 17.83 -22.09 -9.30
N SER A 251 18.84 -21.47 -8.69
CA SER A 251 19.98 -20.78 -9.30
C SER A 251 19.71 -19.37 -9.87
N ILE A 252 19.89 -18.36 -9.03
CA ILE A 252 21.02 -17.42 -9.02
C ILE A 252 20.96 -16.64 -7.69
#